data_AF-A0A6J2KF44-F1
#
_entry.id   AF-A0A6J2KF44-F1
#
_cell.length_a   1.000
_cell.length_b   1.000
_cell.length_c   1.000
_cell.angle_alpha   90.00
_cell.angle_beta   90.00
_cell.angle_gamma   90.00
#
_symmetry.space_group_name_H-M   'P 1'
#
loop_
_entity.id
_entity.type
_entity.pdbx_description
1 polymer ?
#
loop_
_entity_poly.entity_id
_entity_poly.type
_entity_poly.pdbx_seq_one_letter_code
_entity_poly.pdbx_strand_id
1 'polypeptide(L)'
;MKRRPLPPVREETTANTWKTLCENDWAIYTLVASVGALTYANSLHGDFVHDDIPAIVGNGDVNGGNSVLGVFGNDFWGTPMSDATSHKSYRPLTTLSFRLNYKLCGRSPWWWHACNIALHATCCMLVARAGAVVAKLQRPFAALAALLFAVHPVHTEANQKQDDLVGISGHVLPVSADA
;
A
#
# COMPACT_ATOMS: atom_id res chain seq x y z
N MET A 1 -9.16 31.49 59.17
CA MET A 1 -9.16 31.44 57.69
C MET A 1 -9.49 30.02 57.25
N LYS A 2 -10.74 29.71 56.84
CA LYS A 2 -11.10 28.38 56.31
C LYS A 2 -10.71 28.31 54.84
N ARG A 3 -9.77 27.43 54.47
CA ARG A 3 -9.43 27.17 53.07
C ARG A 3 -10.63 26.52 52.39
N ARG A 4 -11.08 27.06 51.26
CA ARG A 4 -12.09 26.38 50.42
C ARG A 4 -11.46 25.09 49.85
N PRO A 5 -12.18 23.96 49.84
CA PRO A 5 -11.69 22.77 49.16
C PRO A 5 -11.59 23.04 47.65
N LEU A 6 -10.46 22.65 47.06
CA LEU A 6 -10.28 22.71 45.61
C LEU A 6 -11.24 21.72 44.94
N PRO A 7 -11.81 22.05 43.77
CA PRO A 7 -12.61 21.10 43.01
C PRO A 7 -11.75 19.87 42.67
N PRO A 8 -12.33 18.66 42.64
CA PRO A 8 -11.59 17.45 42.30
C PRO A 8 -10.95 17.60 40.91
N VAL A 9 -9.65 17.36 40.82
CA VAL A 9 -8.91 17.38 39.56
C VAL A 9 -9.43 16.22 38.70
N ARG A 10 -9.73 16.52 37.43
CA ARG A 10 -10.33 15.62 36.42
C ARG A 10 -9.39 14.49 35.98
N GLU A 11 -8.71 13.83 36.90
CA GLU A 11 -7.70 12.79 36.61
C GLU A 11 -8.31 11.40 36.39
N GLU A 12 -9.44 11.07 37.04
CA GLU A 12 -10.00 9.71 36.97
C GLU A 12 -10.59 9.36 35.58
N THR A 13 -11.15 10.35 34.88
CA THR A 13 -11.83 10.11 33.59
C THR A 13 -10.86 9.74 32.46
N THR A 14 -9.71 10.40 32.38
CA THR A 14 -8.71 10.18 31.32
C THR A 14 -7.98 8.87 31.51
N ALA A 15 -7.58 8.54 32.75
CA ALA A 15 -6.91 7.28 33.07
C ALA A 15 -7.74 6.05 32.66
N ASN A 16 -9.05 6.09 32.91
CA ASN A 16 -9.97 5.02 32.52
C ASN A 16 -10.16 4.94 30.99
N THR A 17 -10.11 6.08 30.29
CA THR A 17 -10.27 6.12 28.83
C THR A 17 -9.07 5.46 28.11
N TRP A 18 -7.84 5.77 28.53
CA TRP A 18 -6.63 5.19 27.90
C TRP A 18 -6.51 3.69 28.13
N LYS A 19 -6.85 3.19 29.32
CA LYS A 19 -6.91 1.75 29.58
C LYS A 19 -7.92 1.04 28.67
N THR A 20 -9.12 1.60 28.55
CA THR A 20 -10.18 1.03 27.72
C THR A 20 -9.78 0.97 26.24
N LEU A 21 -9.06 1.99 25.74
CA LEU A 21 -8.53 1.99 24.37
C LEU A 21 -7.43 0.95 24.16
N CYS A 22 -6.49 0.82 25.11
CA CYS A 22 -5.42 -0.18 25.06
C CYS A 22 -5.92 -1.62 25.22
N GLU A 23 -7.11 -1.81 25.79
CA GLU A 23 -7.76 -3.11 25.97
C GLU A 23 -8.69 -3.50 24.81
N ASN A 24 -8.97 -2.57 23.88
CA ASN A 24 -9.85 -2.80 22.75
C ASN A 24 -9.05 -3.15 21.49
N ASP A 25 -9.08 -4.43 21.10
CA ASP A 25 -8.36 -4.93 19.92
C ASP A 25 -8.82 -4.23 18.63
N TRP A 26 -10.10 -3.89 18.50
CA TRP A 26 -10.63 -3.17 17.34
C TRP A 26 -10.10 -1.74 17.25
N ALA A 27 -9.91 -1.06 18.40
CA ALA A 27 -9.32 0.27 18.43
C ALA A 27 -7.86 0.22 17.96
N ILE A 28 -7.10 -0.79 18.40
CA ILE A 28 -5.72 -1.02 17.97
C ILE A 28 -5.66 -1.29 16.46
N TYR A 29 -6.50 -2.20 15.95
CA TYR A 29 -6.50 -2.53 14.53
C TYR A 29 -6.90 -1.33 13.64
N THR A 30 -7.90 -0.56 14.08
CA THR A 30 -8.33 0.65 13.37
C THR A 30 -7.22 1.71 13.35
N LEU A 31 -6.53 1.90 14.48
CA LEU A 31 -5.40 2.82 14.58
C LEU A 31 -4.27 2.41 13.61
N VAL A 32 -3.86 1.14 13.65
CA VAL A 32 -2.79 0.61 12.80
C VAL A 32 -3.15 0.71 11.32
N ALA A 33 -4.37 0.34 10.94
CA ALA A 33 -4.86 0.46 9.58
C ALA A 33 -4.87 1.91 9.10
N SER A 34 -5.33 2.82 9.96
CA SER A 34 -5.39 4.26 9.66
C SER A 34 -4.00 4.85 9.48
N VAL A 35 -3.04 4.51 10.35
CA VAL A 35 -1.64 4.95 10.22
C VAL A 35 -1.05 4.41 8.92
N GLY A 36 -1.20 3.11 8.64
CA GLY A 36 -0.70 2.50 7.40
C GLY A 36 -1.32 3.13 6.15
N ALA A 37 -2.62 3.47 6.17
CA ALA A 37 -3.26 4.13 5.04
C ALA A 37 -2.78 5.59 4.86
N LEU A 38 -2.66 6.35 5.95
CA LEU A 38 -2.25 7.75 5.92
C LEU A 38 -0.80 7.92 5.49
N THR A 39 0.10 7.00 5.86
CA THR A 39 1.51 7.02 5.42
C THR A 39 1.63 7.01 3.89
N TYR A 40 0.71 6.34 3.20
CA TYR A 40 0.72 6.20 1.75
C TYR A 40 -0.38 6.99 1.05
N ALA A 41 -1.19 7.80 1.76
CA ALA A 41 -2.29 8.54 1.15
C ALA A 41 -1.82 9.51 0.04
N ASN A 42 -0.61 10.05 0.15
CA ASN A 42 -0.01 10.91 -0.86
C ASN A 42 0.30 10.16 -2.18
N SER A 43 0.44 8.83 -2.16
CA SER A 43 0.72 8.05 -3.37
C SER A 43 -0.48 7.92 -4.31
N LEU A 44 -1.70 8.20 -3.83
CA LEU A 44 -2.93 8.11 -4.63
C LEU A 44 -2.91 8.98 -5.89
N HIS A 45 -2.17 10.09 -5.86
CA HIS A 45 -2.07 11.02 -6.99
C HIS A 45 -0.79 10.81 -7.82
N GLY A 46 -0.05 9.73 -7.57
CA GLY A 46 1.09 9.32 -8.38
C GLY A 46 0.65 8.72 -9.73
N ASP A 47 1.57 8.76 -10.68
CA ASP A 47 1.47 8.03 -11.94
C ASP A 47 2.18 6.67 -11.85
N PHE A 48 1.95 5.79 -12.83
CA PHE A 48 2.72 4.56 -12.97
C PHE A 48 4.19 4.87 -13.24
N VAL A 49 5.08 4.27 -12.46
CA VAL A 49 6.53 4.51 -12.55
C VAL A 49 7.30 3.19 -12.56
N HIS A 50 8.51 3.23 -13.13
CA HIS A 50 9.45 2.09 -13.16
C HIS A 50 8.80 0.79 -13.68
N ASP A 51 8.70 -0.21 -12.80
CA ASP A 51 8.26 -1.57 -13.12
C ASP A 51 6.76 -1.64 -13.43
N ASP A 52 5.95 -0.67 -12.99
CA ASP A 52 4.53 -0.61 -13.32
C ASP A 52 4.30 -0.44 -14.83
N ILE A 53 5.21 0.28 -15.49
CA ILE A 53 5.11 0.55 -16.93
C ILE A 53 5.21 -0.75 -17.74
N PRO A 54 6.29 -1.54 -17.68
CA PRO A 54 6.36 -2.79 -18.41
C PRO A 54 5.44 -3.87 -17.82
N ALA A 55 5.16 -3.89 -16.51
CA ALA A 55 4.35 -4.96 -15.91
C ALA A 55 2.83 -4.79 -16.10
N ILE A 56 2.32 -3.55 -16.18
CA ILE A 56 0.88 -3.26 -16.20
C ILE A 56 0.51 -2.52 -17.49
N VAL A 57 1.18 -1.40 -17.76
CA VAL A 57 0.82 -0.46 -18.84
C VAL A 57 1.12 -1.05 -20.22
N GLY A 58 2.30 -1.66 -20.37
CA GLY A 58 2.80 -2.28 -21.61
C GLY A 58 2.55 -3.78 -21.73
N ASN A 59 2.08 -4.45 -20.68
CA ASN A 59 1.97 -5.90 -20.66
C ASN A 59 0.69 -6.41 -21.36
N GLY A 60 0.86 -7.10 -22.48
CA GLY A 60 -0.21 -7.76 -23.23
C GLY A 60 -1.02 -8.78 -22.41
N ASP A 61 -0.38 -9.44 -21.44
CA ASP A 61 -1.02 -10.43 -20.58
C ASP A 61 -1.99 -9.78 -19.57
N VAL A 62 -1.71 -8.55 -19.15
CA VAL A 62 -2.50 -7.78 -18.18
C VAL A 62 -3.60 -6.98 -18.88
N ASN A 63 -3.26 -6.28 -19.97
CA ASN A 63 -4.22 -5.40 -20.67
C ASN A 63 -5.22 -6.16 -21.55
N GLY A 64 -5.02 -7.47 -21.73
CA GLY A 64 -5.91 -8.35 -22.50
C GLY A 64 -5.52 -8.54 -23.96
N GLY A 65 -4.39 -7.99 -24.41
CA GLY A 65 -3.84 -8.24 -25.75
C GLY A 65 -3.46 -9.70 -26.00
N ASN A 66 -3.03 -10.42 -24.96
CA ASN A 66 -2.72 -11.85 -25.02
C ASN A 66 -3.86 -12.70 -24.40
N SER A 67 -3.94 -13.95 -24.84
CA SER A 67 -4.88 -14.93 -24.26
C SER A 67 -4.57 -15.21 -22.78
N VAL A 68 -5.58 -15.61 -22.01
CA VAL A 68 -5.39 -15.97 -20.58
C VAL A 68 -4.45 -17.17 -20.43
N LEU A 69 -4.48 -18.10 -21.38
CA LEU A 69 -3.55 -19.24 -21.42
C LEU A 69 -2.11 -18.80 -21.72
N GLY A 70 -1.93 -17.72 -22.48
CA GLY A 70 -0.61 -17.13 -22.78
C GLY A 70 0.18 -16.74 -21.53
N VAL A 71 -0.51 -16.35 -20.46
CA VAL A 71 0.10 -16.00 -19.16
C VAL A 71 0.95 -17.13 -18.58
N PHE A 72 0.63 -18.39 -18.89
CA PHE A 72 1.40 -19.53 -18.40
C PHE A 72 2.64 -19.85 -19.26
N GLY A 73 2.74 -19.28 -20.46
CA GLY A 73 3.88 -19.43 -21.37
C GLY A 73 4.81 -18.22 -21.44
N ASN A 74 4.40 -17.10 -20.83
CA ASN A 74 5.15 -15.85 -20.80
C ASN A 74 5.81 -15.63 -19.43
N ASP A 75 6.81 -14.74 -19.40
CA ASP A 75 7.37 -14.19 -18.17
C ASP A 75 6.47 -13.08 -17.60
N PHE A 76 6.87 -12.55 -16.44
CA PHE A 76 6.12 -11.54 -15.71
C PHE A 76 5.86 -10.26 -16.52
N TRP A 77 6.70 -9.95 -17.51
CA TRP A 77 6.63 -8.74 -18.32
C TRP A 77 5.85 -8.93 -19.62
N GLY A 78 5.37 -10.16 -19.89
CA GLY A 78 4.60 -10.50 -21.09
C GLY A 78 5.44 -11.03 -22.26
N THR A 79 6.72 -11.34 -22.03
CA THR A 79 7.61 -11.88 -23.05
C THR A 79 7.58 -13.42 -23.00
N PRO A 80 7.51 -14.14 -24.14
CA PRO A 80 7.53 -15.60 -24.15
C PRO A 80 8.74 -16.18 -23.43
N MET A 81 8.52 -17.21 -22.59
CA MET A 81 9.57 -17.84 -21.79
C MET A 81 10.68 -18.49 -22.65
N SER A 82 10.43 -18.76 -23.93
CA SER A 82 11.43 -19.27 -24.87
C SER A 82 12.35 -18.20 -25.44
N ASP A 83 11.99 -16.91 -25.34
CA ASP A 83 12.74 -15.80 -25.93
C ASP A 83 14.06 -15.56 -25.17
N ALA A 84 15.15 -15.25 -25.88
CA ALA A 84 16.45 -14.94 -25.30
C ALA A 84 16.43 -13.61 -24.51
N THR A 85 15.50 -12.71 -24.82
CA THR A 85 15.29 -11.42 -24.15
C THR A 85 14.39 -11.52 -22.92
N SER A 86 13.79 -12.68 -22.67
CA SER A 86 12.96 -12.90 -21.49
C SER A 86 13.80 -12.87 -20.22
N HIS A 87 13.26 -12.21 -19.19
CA HIS A 87 13.85 -12.18 -17.85
C HIS A 87 13.68 -13.50 -17.09
N LYS A 88 12.97 -14.48 -17.68
CA LYS A 88 12.64 -15.79 -17.10
C LYS A 88 11.93 -15.72 -15.74
N SER A 89 11.31 -14.59 -15.43
CA SER A 89 10.58 -14.34 -14.20
C SER A 89 9.18 -14.95 -14.30
N TYR A 90 8.95 -16.09 -13.66
CA TYR A 90 7.65 -16.77 -13.74
C TYR A 90 6.72 -16.38 -12.59
N ARG A 91 5.67 -15.60 -12.88
CA ARG A 91 4.70 -15.08 -11.89
C ARG A 91 3.25 -15.07 -12.40
N PRO A 92 2.72 -16.19 -12.92
CA PRO A 92 1.42 -16.22 -13.61
C PRO A 92 0.25 -15.78 -12.73
N LEU A 93 0.26 -16.12 -11.43
CA LEU A 93 -0.83 -15.74 -10.51
C LEU A 93 -0.85 -14.22 -10.25
N THR A 94 0.32 -13.59 -10.15
CA THR A 94 0.43 -12.13 -10.00
C THR A 94 -0.08 -11.44 -11.26
N THR A 95 0.35 -11.89 -12.44
CA THR A 95 -0.10 -11.35 -13.73
C THR A 95 -1.62 -11.52 -13.93
N LEU A 96 -2.19 -12.66 -13.53
CA LEU A 96 -3.64 -12.88 -13.56
C LEU A 96 -4.39 -11.95 -12.59
N SER A 97 -3.83 -11.72 -11.41
CA SER A 97 -4.41 -10.78 -10.43
C SER A 97 -4.39 -9.34 -10.99
N PHE A 98 -3.30 -8.94 -11.65
CA PHE A 98 -3.21 -7.66 -12.34
C PHE A 98 -4.20 -7.57 -13.50
N ARG A 99 -4.37 -8.63 -14.29
CA ARG A 99 -5.38 -8.68 -15.36
C ARG A 99 -6.79 -8.50 -14.82
N LEU A 100 -7.11 -9.08 -13.66
CA LEU A 100 -8.40 -8.89 -13.00
C LEU A 100 -8.55 -7.44 -12.51
N ASN A 101 -7.53 -6.89 -11.87
CA ASN A 101 -7.56 -5.49 -11.42
C ASN A 101 -7.73 -4.52 -12.59
N TYR A 102 -7.03 -4.77 -13.70
CA TYR A 102 -7.16 -4.02 -14.94
C TYR A 102 -8.60 -4.08 -15.50
N LYS A 103 -9.25 -5.25 -15.44
CA LYS A 103 -10.64 -5.38 -15.89
C LYS A 103 -11.64 -4.60 -15.02
N LEU A 104 -11.37 -4.48 -13.72
CA LEU A 104 -12.27 -3.80 -12.77
C LEU A 104 -12.05 -2.29 -12.74
N CYS A 105 -10.79 -1.86 -12.77
CA CYS A 105 -10.37 -0.50 -12.46
C CYS A 105 -9.73 0.23 -13.66
N GLY A 106 -9.47 -0.49 -14.76
CA GLY A 106 -8.81 0.05 -15.95
C GLY A 106 -7.36 0.46 -15.69
N ARG A 107 -6.91 1.49 -16.43
CA ARG A 107 -5.55 2.05 -16.39
C ARG A 107 -5.41 3.27 -15.48
N SER A 108 -6.37 3.54 -14.61
CA SER A 108 -6.30 4.73 -13.75
C SER A 108 -5.38 4.45 -12.56
N PRO A 109 -4.19 5.11 -12.45
CA PRO A 109 -3.20 4.83 -11.40
C PRO A 109 -3.81 4.93 -10.00
N TRP A 110 -4.72 5.89 -9.81
CA TRP A 110 -5.44 6.11 -8.56
C TRP A 110 -6.05 4.83 -7.97
N TRP A 111 -6.73 4.01 -8.77
CA TRP A 111 -7.36 2.78 -8.29
C TRP A 111 -6.32 1.71 -7.92
N TRP A 112 -5.20 1.65 -8.65
CA TRP A 112 -4.11 0.72 -8.34
C TRP A 112 -3.45 1.07 -7.01
N HIS A 113 -3.16 2.36 -6.79
CA HIS A 113 -2.63 2.85 -5.52
C HIS A 113 -3.64 2.65 -4.38
N ALA A 114 -4.93 2.93 -4.60
CA ALA A 114 -5.97 2.70 -3.59
C ALA A 114 -6.07 1.22 -3.17
N CYS A 115 -6.00 0.29 -4.13
CA CYS A 115 -5.95 -1.14 -3.84
C CYS A 115 -4.71 -1.52 -3.03
N ASN A 116 -3.54 -1.01 -3.40
CA ASN A 116 -2.29 -1.28 -2.67
C ASN A 116 -2.34 -0.73 -1.23
N ILE A 117 -2.87 0.47 -1.04
CA ILE A 117 -3.06 1.07 0.29
C ILE A 117 -4.03 0.22 1.14
N ALA A 118 -5.14 -0.24 0.56
CA ALA A 118 -6.09 -1.10 1.26
C ALA A 118 -5.49 -2.45 1.65
N LEU A 119 -4.71 -3.06 0.75
CA LEU A 119 -3.98 -4.31 1.02
C LEU A 119 -2.92 -4.09 2.12
N HIS A 120 -2.17 -3.00 2.08
CA HIS A 120 -1.18 -2.65 3.11
C HIS A 120 -1.84 -2.46 4.48
N ALA A 121 -2.92 -1.69 4.56
CA ALA A 121 -3.67 -1.49 5.80
C ALA A 121 -4.17 -2.83 6.37
N THR A 122 -4.68 -3.71 5.51
CA THR A 122 -5.11 -5.07 5.89
C THR A 122 -3.93 -5.90 6.42
N CYS A 123 -2.78 -5.87 5.73
CA CYS A 123 -1.56 -6.55 6.18
C CYS A 123 -1.11 -6.04 7.55
N CYS A 124 -1.15 -4.73 7.80
CA CYS A 124 -0.78 -4.15 9.09
C CYS A 124 -1.70 -4.65 10.22
N MET A 125 -3.02 -4.74 9.97
CA MET A 125 -3.96 -5.35 10.92
C MET A 125 -3.64 -6.83 11.18
N LEU A 126 -3.30 -7.59 10.13
CA LEU A 126 -2.92 -9.00 10.26
C LEU A 126 -1.62 -9.17 11.06
N VAL A 127 -0.64 -8.28 10.90
CA VAL A 127 0.59 -8.28 11.72
C VAL A 127 0.26 -8.03 13.19
N ALA A 128 -0.60 -7.05 13.50
CA ALA A 128 -1.04 -6.80 14.87
C ALA A 128 -1.74 -8.03 15.47
N ARG A 129 -2.63 -8.67 14.71
CA ARG A 129 -3.34 -9.88 15.13
C ARG A 129 -2.40 -11.07 15.29
N ALA A 130 -1.48 -11.28 14.36
CA ALA A 130 -0.50 -12.36 14.43
C ALA A 130 0.44 -12.18 15.63
N GLY A 131 0.88 -10.95 15.92
CA GLY A 131 1.65 -10.64 17.11
C GLY A 131 0.92 -11.01 18.41
N ALA A 132 -0.36 -10.65 18.50
CA ALA A 132 -1.18 -10.96 19.67
C ALA A 132 -1.52 -12.45 19.81
N VAL A 133 -1.91 -13.12 18.72
CA VAL A 133 -2.44 -14.50 18.76
C VAL A 133 -1.34 -15.55 18.62
N VAL A 134 -0.43 -15.37 17.66
CA VAL A 134 0.59 -16.38 17.32
C VAL A 134 1.82 -16.20 18.20
N ALA A 135 2.36 -14.98 18.24
CA ALA A 135 3.55 -14.69 19.05
C ALA A 135 3.22 -14.45 20.54
N LYS A 136 1.93 -14.40 20.91
CA LYS A 136 1.45 -14.18 22.28
C LYS A 136 2.07 -12.94 22.94
N LEU A 137 2.39 -11.93 22.14
CA LEU A 137 2.89 -10.65 22.63
C LEU A 137 1.78 -9.95 23.41
N GLN A 138 2.16 -9.19 24.45
CA GLN A 138 1.20 -8.30 25.06
C GLN A 138 0.74 -7.27 24.02
N ARG A 139 -0.55 -6.91 24.09
CA ARG A 139 -1.22 -5.97 23.17
C ARG A 139 -0.39 -4.73 22.78
N PRO A 140 0.25 -3.99 23.70
CA PRO A 140 1.04 -2.82 23.32
C PRO A 140 2.25 -3.17 22.45
N PHE A 141 2.91 -4.31 22.68
CA PHE A 141 4.05 -4.74 21.87
C PHE A 141 3.62 -5.24 20.49
N ALA A 142 2.49 -5.94 20.40
CA ALA A 142 1.90 -6.33 19.12
C ALA A 142 1.49 -5.09 18.29
N ALA A 143 0.90 -4.08 18.94
CA ALA A 143 0.56 -2.82 18.30
C ALA A 143 1.80 -2.05 17.83
N LEU A 144 2.85 -1.97 18.66
CA LEU A 144 4.11 -1.32 18.29
C LEU A 144 4.77 -2.01 17.09
N ALA A 145 4.84 -3.34 17.07
CA ALA A 145 5.39 -4.09 15.96
C ALA A 145 4.62 -3.80 14.65
N ALA A 146 3.29 -3.75 14.72
CA ALA A 146 2.45 -3.45 13.57
C ALA A 146 2.56 -1.99 13.10
N LEU A 147 2.70 -1.03 14.03
CA LEU A 147 2.95 0.38 13.68
C LEU A 147 4.32 0.58 13.04
N LEU A 148 5.35 -0.08 13.57
CA LEU A 148 6.68 -0.09 12.97
C LEU A 148 6.62 -0.67 11.57
N PHE A 149 5.94 -1.79 11.37
CA PHE A 149 5.69 -2.39 10.04
C PHE A 149 4.93 -1.44 9.11
N ALA A 150 3.89 -0.76 9.61
CA ALA A 150 3.06 0.14 8.82
C ALA A 150 3.83 1.34 8.24
N VAL A 151 4.78 1.87 9.00
CA VAL A 151 5.59 3.05 8.65
C VAL A 151 6.94 2.66 8.03
N HIS A 152 7.33 1.39 8.06
CA HIS A 152 8.66 0.98 7.65
C HIS A 152 8.91 1.27 6.15
N PRO A 153 9.94 2.07 5.80
CA PRO A 153 10.22 2.46 4.41
C PRO A 153 10.69 1.30 3.51
N VAL A 154 10.81 0.08 4.04
CA VAL A 154 11.01 -1.11 3.19
C VAL A 154 9.78 -1.40 2.32
N HIS A 155 8.61 -0.90 2.71
CA HIS A 155 7.37 -1.06 1.95
C HIS A 155 7.10 0.10 0.98
N THR A 156 7.90 1.18 1.01
CA THR A 156 7.75 2.32 0.08
C THR A 156 8.07 1.95 -1.36
N GLU A 157 9.00 1.02 -1.62
CA GLU A 157 9.30 0.58 -2.99
C GLU A 157 8.11 -0.08 -3.70
N ALA A 158 7.14 -0.62 -2.94
CA ALA A 158 5.90 -1.18 -3.48
C ALA A 158 4.79 -0.15 -3.70
N ASN A 159 4.90 1.06 -3.12
CA ASN A 159 3.78 2.02 -3.03
C ASN A 159 4.04 3.41 -3.61
N GLN A 160 5.27 3.89 -3.76
CA GLN A 160 5.58 5.15 -4.44
C GLN A 160 7.10 5.31 -4.62
N LYS A 161 7.56 5.45 -5.86
CA LYS A 161 8.84 6.09 -6.18
C LYS A 161 8.54 7.45 -6.82
N GLN A 162 8.19 8.41 -5.97
CA GLN A 162 8.00 9.80 -6.35
C GLN A 162 9.00 10.60 -5.51
N ASP A 163 10.22 10.75 -6.00
CA ASP A 163 11.13 11.81 -5.53
C ASP A 163 12.17 12.29 -6.58
N ASP A 164 12.20 11.76 -7.81
CA ASP A 164 13.28 12.12 -8.75
C ASP A 164 12.93 13.16 -9.85
N LEU A 165 11.72 13.74 -9.92
CA LEU A 165 11.34 14.62 -11.04
C LEU A 165 10.96 16.07 -10.70
N VAL A 166 11.22 16.58 -9.49
CA VAL A 166 11.06 18.03 -9.21
C VAL A 166 12.31 18.85 -9.64
N GLY A 167 13.37 18.19 -10.12
CA GLY A 167 14.65 18.86 -10.41
C GLY A 167 14.91 19.31 -11.86
N ILE A 168 14.32 18.68 -12.89
CA ILE A 168 14.75 18.92 -14.28
C ILE A 168 13.56 18.84 -15.24
N SER A 169 13.04 20.01 -15.64
CA SER A 169 12.70 20.36 -17.03
C SER A 169 11.56 21.39 -17.07
N GLY A 170 11.91 22.64 -16.80
CA GLY A 170 11.18 23.78 -17.33
C GLY A 170 11.56 24.02 -18.79
N HIS A 171 11.12 23.17 -19.71
CA HIS A 171 11.12 23.50 -21.14
C HIS A 171 10.07 22.68 -21.89
N VAL A 172 8.84 23.20 -21.91
CA VAL A 172 7.80 22.77 -22.84
C VAL A 172 8.13 23.37 -24.20
N LEU A 173 8.57 22.54 -25.15
CA LEU A 173 8.53 22.93 -26.56
C LEU A 173 7.13 22.64 -27.11
N PRO A 174 6.48 23.61 -27.80
CA PRO A 174 5.18 23.37 -28.42
C PRO A 174 5.36 22.52 -29.68
N VAL A 175 4.69 21.37 -29.72
CA VAL A 175 4.49 20.65 -30.97
C VAL A 175 3.37 21.37 -31.72
N SER A 176 3.73 22.03 -32.83
CA SER A 176 2.80 22.64 -33.76
C SER A 176 1.89 21.57 -34.38
N ALA A 177 0.58 21.76 -34.22
CA ALA A 177 -0.39 21.24 -35.17
C ALA A 177 -0.28 22.04 -36.47
N ASP A 178 -0.16 21.36 -37.61
CA ASP A 178 -0.95 21.58 -38.84
C ASP A 178 -0.28 20.95 -40.08
N ALA A 179 -1.14 20.26 -40.86
CA ALA A 179 -1.04 19.85 -42.27
C ALA A 179 0.02 18.81 -42.72
#